data_AF-A0A804RPD1-F1
#
_entry.id   AF-A0A804RPD1-F1
#
_cell.length_a   1.000
_cell.length_b   1.000
_cell.length_c   1.000
_cell.angle_alpha   90.00
_cell.angle_beta   90.00
_cell.angle_gamma   90.00
#
_symmetry.space_group_name_H-M   'P 1'
#
loop_
_entity.id
_entity.type
_entity.pdbx_description
1 polymer ?
#
loop_
_entity_poly.entity_id
_entity_poly.type
_entity_poly.pdbx_seq_one_letter_code
_entity_poly.pdbx_strand_id
1 'polypeptide(L)' 'MAVVGTQLYFLAGYQVPSGDDSFRTVSLVHNFDTSAAPGLAPAWSSFRPEMSPEDAEDGDKELFSQCCTVQLSN' A
#
# COMPACT_ATOMS: atom_id res chain seq x y z
N MET A 1 15.86 -17.61 -8.59
CA MET A 1 14.71 -16.76 -8.91
C MET A 1 13.61 -17.13 -7.93
N ALA A 2 13.20 -16.20 -7.06
CA ALA A 2 12.01 -16.44 -6.24
C ALA A 2 10.81 -16.48 -7.18
N VAL A 3 9.86 -17.39 -6.96
CA VAL A 3 8.60 -17.38 -7.70
C VAL A 3 7.89 -16.08 -7.34
N VAL A 4 7.77 -15.17 -8.30
CA VAL A 4 6.96 -13.97 -8.14
C VAL A 4 5.50 -14.44 -8.20
N GLY A 5 4.79 -14.31 -7.09
CA GLY A 5 3.35 -14.56 -7.05
C GLY A 5 2.60 -13.53 -7.90
N THR A 6 1.28 -13.68 -8.03
CA THR A 6 0.45 -12.73 -8.79
C THR A 6 0.11 -11.47 -8.00
N GLN A 7 0.47 -11.41 -6.72
CA GLN A 7 0.07 -10.33 -5.82
C GLN A 7 1.20 -9.30 -5.68
N LEU A 8 0.95 -8.07 -6.11
CA LEU A 8 1.78 -6.91 -5.81
C LEU A 8 1.19 -6.17 -4.61
N TYR A 9 2.02 -5.71 -3.67
CA TYR A 9 1.59 -4.99 -2.48
C TYR A 9 2.10 -3.55 -2.51
N PHE A 10 1.24 -2.61 -2.14
CA PHE A 10 1.51 -1.18 -2.14
C PHE A 10 1.16 -0.59 -0.78
N LEU A 11 2.13 0.07 -0.16
CA LEU A 11 1.91 0.89 1.03
C LEU A 11 1.56 2.32 0.58
N ALA A 12 0.42 2.81 1.05
CA ALA A 12 -0.07 4.16 0.81
C ALA A 12 -0.42 4.83 2.14
N GLY A 13 -0.75 6.11 2.12
CA GLY A 13 -1.16 6.83 3.32
C GLY A 13 -1.48 8.29 3.04
N TYR A 14 -2.09 8.94 4.02
CA TYR A 14 -2.40 10.36 4.00
C TYR A 14 -2.29 10.96 5.39
N GLN A 15 -2.06 12.26 5.47
CA GLN A 15 -2.01 12.99 6.73
C GLN A 15 -3.41 13.47 7.13
N VAL A 16 -3.75 13.37 8.41
CA VAL A 16 -4.93 13.97 9.03
C VAL A 16 -4.49 15.06 10.02
N PRO A 17 -5.16 16.23 10.07
CA PRO A 17 -4.88 17.23 11.08
C PRO A 17 -5.14 16.69 12.50
N SER A 18 -4.30 17.08 13.44
CA SER A 18 -4.46 16.86 14.88
C SER A 18 -4.52 18.21 15.61
N GLY A 19 -5.02 18.21 16.85
CA GLY A 19 -5.48 19.38 17.60
C GLY A 19 -4.44 20.46 17.95
N ASP A 20 -3.16 20.30 17.58
CA ASP A 20 -2.04 21.15 18.00
C ASP A 20 -1.09 21.51 16.83
N ASP A 21 -1.63 21.94 15.67
CA ASP A 21 -0.86 22.20 14.43
C ASP A 21 0.03 21.03 13.97
N SER A 22 -0.31 19.82 14.43
CA SER A 22 0.37 18.57 14.10
C SER A 22 -0.45 17.75 13.11
N PHE A 23 0.20 16.82 12.44
CA PHE A 23 -0.45 15.85 11.57
C PHE A 23 -0.23 14.45 12.11
N ARG A 24 -1.25 13.60 11.96
CA ARG A 24 -1.13 12.16 12.12
C ARG A 24 -1.14 11.50 10.77
N THR A 25 -0.48 10.35 10.65
CA THR A 25 -0.45 9.62 9.39
C THR A 25 -1.38 8.42 9.45
N VAL A 26 -2.34 8.38 8.52
CA VAL A 26 -3.12 7.17 8.22
C VAL A 26 -2.35 6.36 7.18
N SER A 27 -2.10 5.08 7.47
CA SER A 27 -1.47 4.14 6.53
C SER A 27 -2.49 3.15 5.96
N LEU A 28 -2.33 2.82 4.69
CA LEU A 28 -3.19 1.93 3.90
C LEU A 28 -2.31 0.90 3.19
N VAL A 29 -2.78 -0.34 3.09
CA VAL A 29 -2.15 -1.36 2.25
C VAL A 29 -3.13 -1.79 1.18
N HIS A 30 -2.69 -1.72 -0.07
CA HIS A 30 -3.42 -2.22 -1.23
C HIS A 30 -2.66 -3.39 -1.84
N ASN A 31 -3.39 -4.33 -2.45
CA ASN A 31 -2.81 -5.30 -3.36
C ASN A 31 -3.39 -5.19 -4.76
N PHE A 32 -2.58 -5.64 -5.72
CA PHE A 32 -2.99 -5.81 -7.10
C PHE A 32 -2.71 -7.26 -7.53
N ASP A 33 -3.75 -7.96 -7.95
CA ASP A 33 -3.65 -9.29 -8.53
C ASP A 33 -3.40 -9.19 -10.05
N THR A 34 -2.17 -9.48 -10.47
CA THR A 34 -1.75 -9.49 -11.87
C THR A 34 -2.42 -10.60 -12.69
N SER A 35 -3.10 -11.56 -12.05
CA SER A 35 -3.86 -12.60 -12.72
C SER A 35 -5.35 -12.27 -12.89
N ALA A 36 -5.82 -11.17 -12.31
CA ALA A 36 -7.23 -10.78 -12.40
C ALA A 36 -7.62 -10.51 -13.86
N ALA A 37 -8.59 -11.27 -14.35
CA ALA A 37 -9.09 -11.10 -15.71
C ALA A 37 -9.90 -9.79 -15.83
N PRO A 38 -9.56 -8.91 -16.80
CA PRO A 38 -10.24 -7.64 -16.97
C PRO A 38 -11.76 -7.79 -17.08
N GLY A 39 -12.50 -7.06 -16.24
CA GLY A 39 -13.97 -7.04 -16.26
C GLY A 39 -14.65 -8.23 -15.58
N LEU A 40 -13.91 -9.27 -15.15
CA LEU A 40 -14.49 -10.42 -14.43
C LEU A 40 -14.34 -10.29 -12.90
N ALA A 41 -13.23 -9.71 -12.44
CA ALA A 41 -12.97 -9.48 -11.03
C ALA A 41 -12.18 -8.18 -10.82
N PRO A 42 -12.36 -7.48 -9.67
CA PRO A 42 -11.52 -6.35 -9.34
C PRO A 42 -10.08 -6.83 -9.11
N ALA A 43 -9.14 -6.25 -9.86
CA ALA A 43 -7.72 -6.55 -9.68
C ALA A 43 -7.14 -5.91 -8.41
N TRP A 44 -7.73 -4.79 -7.97
CA TRP A 44 -7.34 -4.07 -6.76
C TRP A 44 -8.16 -4.52 -5.56
N SER A 45 -7.50 -4.80 -4.45
CA SER A 45 -8.15 -4.90 -3.13
C SER A 45 -7.40 -4.08 -2.07
N SER A 46 -8.07 -3.80 -0.95
CA SER A 46 -7.51 -3.08 0.20
C SER A 46 -7.62 -3.94 1.44
N PHE A 47 -6.60 -3.91 2.31
CA PHE A 47 -6.64 -4.62 3.59
C PHE A 47 -7.29 -3.76 4.67
N ARG A 48 -8.09 -4.41 5.54
CA ARG A 48 -8.60 -3.82 6.78
C ARG A 48 -7.90 -4.42 8.00
N PRO A 49 -7.79 -3.68 9.13
CA PRO A 49 -8.28 -2.32 9.31
C PRO A 49 -7.41 -1.32 8.54
N GLU A 50 -8.05 -0.46 7.76
CA GLU A 50 -7.44 0.82 7.42
C GLU A 50 -7.22 1.51 8.76
N MET A 51 -6.01 1.98 9.04
CA MET A 51 -5.75 2.72 10.28
C MET A 51 -6.79 3.84 10.35
N SER A 52 -7.71 3.77 11.32
CA SER A 52 -8.75 4.79 11.42
C SER A 52 -8.08 6.13 11.78
N PRO A 53 -8.72 7.28 11.56
CA PRO A 53 -8.18 8.55 12.05
C PRO A 53 -7.91 8.55 13.56
N GLU A 54 -8.62 7.71 14.32
CA GLU A 54 -8.43 7.52 15.75
C GLU A 54 -7.17 6.70 16.07
N ASP A 55 -6.83 5.73 15.20
CA ASP A 55 -5.61 4.91 15.29
C ASP A 55 -4.40 5.58 14.61
N ALA A 56 -4.57 6.74 13.98
CA ALA A 56 -3.53 7.38 13.19
C ALA A 56 -2.29 7.63 14.04
N GLU A 57 -1.13 7.19 13.54
CA GLU A 57 0.12 7.30 14.28
C GLU A 57 0.58 8.77 14.32
N ASP A 58 1.08 9.19 15.48
CA ASP A 58 1.66 10.51 15.65
C ASP A 58 2.96 10.63 14.85
N GLY A 59 3.05 11.68 14.03
CA GLY A 59 4.27 12.04 13.31
C GLY A 59 4.28 11.69 11.82
N ASP A 60 5.33 12.18 11.15
CA ASP A 60 5.60 11.95 9.74
C ASP A 60 6.15 10.53 9.53
N LYS A 61 5.57 9.79 8.57
CA LYS A 61 6.15 8.54 8.08
C LYS A 61 6.81 8.75 6.74
N GLU A 62 8.08 8.37 6.62
CA GLU A 62 8.74 8.25 5.33
C GLU A 62 8.45 6.87 4.71
N LEU A 63 7.82 6.86 3.53
CA LEU A 63 7.64 5.64 2.76
C LEU A 63 8.93 5.32 2.00
N PHE A 64 9.63 4.26 2.40
CA PHE A 64 10.75 3.71 1.63
C PHE A 64 10.25 2.62 0.68
N SER A 65 10.38 2.86 -0.63
CA SER A 65 10.12 1.86 -1.67
C SER A 65 11.45 1.28 -2.16
N GLN A 66 11.63 -0.04 -2.02
CA GLN A 66 12.74 -0.76 -2.66
C GLN A 66 12.21 -1.41 -3.94
N CYS A 67 12.65 -0.92 -5.09
CA CYS A 67 12.38 -1.56 -6.38
C CYS A 67 13.59 -2.41 -6.78
N CYS A 68 13.34 -3.65 -7.20
CA CYS A 68 14.35 -4.53 -7.78
C CYS A 68 14.02 -4.74 -9.26
N THR A 69 14.99 -4.52 -10.14
CA THR A 69 14.88 -4.87 -11.56
C THR A 69 15.25 -6.34 -11.75
N VAL A 70 14.37 -7.10 -12.42
CA VAL A 70 14.68 -8.45 -12.87
C VAL A 70 14.87 -8.43 -14.38
N GLN A 71 16.04 -8.86 -14.83
CA GLN A 71 16.32 -9.04 -16.26
C GLN A 71 15.68 -10.36 -16.71
N LEU A 72 14.72 -10.29 -17.64
CA LEU A 72 14.18 -11.47 -18.28
C LEU A 72 15.26 -12.02 -19.23
N SER A 73 15.62 -13.30 -19.09
CA SER A 73 16.47 -13.98 -20.07
C SER A 73 15.70 -14.09 -21.39
N ASN A 74 16.32 -13.64 -22.49
CA ASN A 74 15.81 -13.79 -23.86
C ASN A 74 15.58 -15.25 -24.24
#